data_AF-A0A2M6ZF60-F1
#
_entry.id   AF-A0A2M6ZF60-F1
#
_cell.length_a   1.000
_cell.length_b   1.000
_cell.length_c   1.000
_cell.angle_alpha   90.00
_cell.angle_beta   90.00
_cell.angle_gamma   90.00
#
_symmetry.space_group_name_H-M   'P 1'
#
loop_
_entity.id
_entity.type
_entity.pdbx_description
1 polymer ?
#
loop_
_entity_poly.entity_id
_entity_poly.type
_entity_poly.pdbx_seq_one_letter_code
_entity_poly.pdbx_strand_id
1 'polypeptide(L)'
;MEINDYITEFTEILGHLTLRLKGTEGKVGVATAIIQEINKDRRVAEMKKERETSNNPVATEDQKSYMRDLGLEVTEGLTKAEASKILYKALAQRKNESSQIPAIKTK
;
A
#
# COMPACT_ATOMS: atom_id res chain seq x y z
N MET A 1 -3.72 22.81 -1.94
CA MET A 1 -3.84 23.53 -3.22
C MET A 1 -4.70 24.75 -2.96
N GLU A 2 -4.20 25.91 -3.30
CA GLU A 2 -4.92 27.18 -3.14
C GLU A 2 -5.79 27.45 -4.36
N ILE A 3 -6.75 28.38 -4.23
CA ILE A 3 -7.65 28.74 -5.35
C ILE A 3 -6.90 29.21 -6.60
N ASN A 4 -5.74 29.86 -6.42
CA ASN A 4 -4.92 30.36 -7.52
C ASN A 4 -4.29 29.25 -8.36
N ASP A 5 -3.96 28.11 -7.74
CA ASP A 5 -3.43 26.95 -8.45
C ASP A 5 -4.50 26.36 -9.39
N TYR A 6 -5.75 26.24 -8.90
CA TYR A 6 -6.87 25.75 -9.72
C TYR A 6 -7.16 26.68 -10.90
N ILE A 7 -7.10 28.00 -10.70
CA ILE A 7 -7.28 28.99 -11.76
C ILE A 7 -6.16 28.86 -12.80
N THR A 8 -4.91 28.70 -12.34
CA THR A 8 -3.75 28.52 -13.22
C THR A 8 -3.89 27.27 -14.07
N GLU A 9 -4.12 26.10 -13.46
CA GLU A 9 -4.32 24.84 -14.18
C GLU A 9 -5.49 24.93 -15.18
N PHE A 10 -6.60 25.54 -14.77
CA PHE A 10 -7.77 25.71 -15.64
C PHE A 10 -7.46 26.56 -16.87
N THR A 11 -6.79 27.70 -16.67
CA THR A 11 -6.45 28.61 -17.75
C THR A 11 -5.44 28.00 -18.72
N GLU A 12 -4.46 27.23 -18.24
CA GLU A 12 -3.52 26.49 -19.07
C GLU A 12 -4.22 25.44 -19.94
N ILE A 13 -5.07 24.61 -19.33
CA ILE A 13 -5.85 23.59 -20.05
C ILE A 13 -6.74 24.25 -21.12
N LEU A 14 -7.44 25.32 -20.75
CA LEU A 14 -8.30 26.04 -21.68
C LEU A 14 -7.49 26.69 -22.82
N GLY A 15 -6.29 27.21 -22.54
CA GLY A 15 -5.35 27.69 -23.53
C GLY A 15 -4.95 26.61 -24.52
N HIS A 16 -4.57 25.42 -24.03
CA HIS A 16 -4.24 24.27 -24.88
C HIS A 16 -5.41 23.80 -25.74
N LEU A 17 -6.62 23.72 -25.19
CA LEU A 17 -7.81 23.37 -25.95
C LEU A 17 -8.13 24.43 -27.02
N THR A 18 -7.84 25.69 -26.72
CA THR A 18 -8.06 26.79 -27.66
C THR A 18 -7.13 26.71 -28.87
N LEU A 19 -5.89 26.30 -28.66
CA LEU A 19 -4.91 26.06 -29.73
C LEU A 19 -5.23 24.82 -30.57
N ARG A 20 -5.82 23.78 -29.97
CA ARG A 20 -6.02 22.47 -30.61
C ARG A 20 -7.37 22.30 -31.29
N LEU A 21 -8.42 22.96 -30.79
CA LEU A 21 -9.80 22.81 -31.28
C LEU A 21 -10.26 24.08 -31.99
N LYS A 22 -10.88 23.94 -33.17
CA LYS A 22 -11.54 25.05 -33.87
C LYS A 22 -12.93 25.31 -33.25
N GLY A 23 -13.35 26.58 -33.20
CA GLY A 23 -14.61 26.99 -32.56
C GLY A 23 -14.49 27.16 -31.05
N THR A 24 -15.42 27.88 -30.41
CA THR A 24 -15.39 28.18 -28.97
C THR A 24 -16.28 27.27 -28.13
N GLU A 25 -17.19 26.54 -28.78
CA GLU A 25 -18.21 25.75 -28.10
C GLU A 25 -17.60 24.54 -27.38
N GLY A 26 -18.08 24.29 -26.16
CA GLY A 26 -17.71 23.10 -25.37
C GLY A 26 -16.33 23.12 -24.72
N LYS A 27 -15.41 24.03 -25.08
CA LYS A 27 -14.02 24.07 -24.54
C LYS A 27 -13.95 24.22 -23.02
N VAL A 28 -14.79 25.07 -22.44
CA VAL A 28 -14.90 25.27 -20.98
C VAL A 28 -15.38 23.98 -20.28
N GLY A 29 -16.35 23.30 -20.89
CA GLY A 29 -16.86 22.03 -20.38
C GLY A 29 -15.78 20.94 -20.41
N VAL A 30 -15.03 20.86 -21.51
CA VAL A 30 -13.90 19.93 -21.64
C VAL A 30 -12.79 20.26 -20.65
N ALA A 31 -12.42 21.54 -20.48
CA ALA A 31 -11.42 21.96 -19.50
C ALA A 31 -11.81 21.57 -18.07
N THR A 32 -13.08 21.79 -17.72
CA THR A 32 -13.64 21.39 -16.42
C THR A 32 -13.56 19.88 -16.22
N ALA A 33 -13.93 19.09 -17.23
CA ALA A 33 -13.89 17.63 -17.15
C ALA A 33 -12.45 17.11 -16.96
N ILE A 34 -11.48 17.68 -17.69
CA ILE A 34 -10.06 17.31 -17.56
C ILE A 34 -9.57 17.57 -16.12
N ILE A 35 -9.86 18.74 -15.55
CA ILE A 35 -9.45 19.07 -14.17
C ILE A 35 -10.08 18.12 -13.16
N GLN A 36 -11.35 17.74 -13.36
CA GLN A 36 -12.02 16.80 -12.47
C GLN A 36 -11.34 15.43 -12.51
N GLU A 37 -10.95 14.94 -13.68
CA GLU A 37 -10.21 13.67 -13.79
C GLU A 37 -8.81 13.76 -13.17
N ILE A 38 -8.04 14.83 -13.44
CA ILE A 38 -6.72 15.04 -12.81
C ILE A 38 -6.83 15.00 -11.28
N ASN A 39 -7.85 15.65 -10.71
CA ASN A 39 -8.06 15.65 -9.26
C ASN A 39 -8.55 14.29 -8.72
N LYS A 40 -9.27 13.49 -9.51
CA LYS A 40 -9.59 12.10 -9.13
C LYS A 40 -8.32 11.25 -9.10
N ASP A 41 -7.49 11.33 -10.13
CA ASP A 41 -6.24 10.60 -10.21
C ASP A 41 -5.30 10.94 -9.06
N ARG A 42 -5.18 12.23 -8.72
CA ARG A 42 -4.37 12.66 -7.56
C ARG A 42 -4.89 12.06 -6.26
N ARG A 43 -6.20 12.10 -6.01
CA ARG A 43 -6.79 11.49 -4.81
C ARG A 43 -6.55 9.99 -4.76
N VAL A 44 -6.67 9.29 -5.89
CA VAL A 44 -6.38 7.84 -5.95
C VAL A 44 -4.91 7.56 -5.63
N ALA A 45 -3.99 8.37 -6.14
CA ALA A 45 -2.56 8.26 -5.84
C ALA A 45 -2.25 8.52 -4.36
N GLU A 46 -2.86 9.55 -3.77
CA GLU A 46 -2.76 9.87 -2.34
C GLU A 46 -3.28 8.71 -1.48
N MET A 47 -4.48 8.19 -1.77
CA MET A 47 -5.06 7.04 -1.07
C MET A 47 -4.19 5.78 -1.19
N LYS A 48 -3.58 5.55 -2.36
CA LYS A 48 -2.66 4.43 -2.55
C LYS A 48 -1.42 4.59 -1.68
N LYS A 49 -0.83 5.79 -1.65
CA LYS A 49 0.34 6.11 -0.81
C LYS A 49 0.02 5.98 0.67
N GLU A 50 -1.14 6.47 1.11
CA GLU A 50 -1.63 6.28 2.48
C GLU A 50 -1.76 4.80 2.83
N ARG A 51 -2.38 4.00 1.96
CA ARG A 51 -2.49 2.54 2.16
C ARG A 51 -1.13 1.87 2.23
N GLU A 52 -0.17 2.22 1.37
CA GLU A 52 1.19 1.66 1.40
C GLU A 52 1.92 2.04 2.70
N THR A 53 1.74 3.26 3.18
CA THR A 53 2.38 3.76 4.40
C THR A 53 1.72 3.17 5.66
N SER A 54 0.40 3.00 5.66
CA SER A 54 -0.37 2.47 6.79
C SER A 54 -0.43 0.94 6.85
N ASN A 55 -0.23 0.23 5.73
CA ASN A 55 -0.32 -1.25 5.69
C ASN A 55 0.99 -1.98 6.03
N ASN A 56 2.07 -1.27 6.34
CA ASN A 56 3.30 -1.87 6.88
C ASN A 56 3.55 -1.44 8.33
N PRO A 57 2.61 -1.70 9.27
CA PRO A 57 2.89 -1.46 10.67
C PRO A 57 4.02 -2.39 11.14
N VAL A 58 4.86 -1.89 12.05
CA VAL A 58 5.88 -2.68 12.74
C VAL A 58 5.21 -3.83 13.49
N ALA A 59 5.88 -4.98 13.55
CA ALA A 59 5.46 -6.17 14.29
C ALA A 59 5.03 -5.80 15.72
N THR A 60 3.92 -6.36 16.18
CA THR A 60 3.47 -6.13 17.56
C THR A 60 4.46 -6.74 18.55
N GLU A 61 4.48 -6.25 19.79
CA GLU A 61 5.32 -6.85 20.84
C GLU A 61 4.96 -8.31 21.10
N ASP A 62 3.68 -8.68 21.01
CA ASP A 62 3.24 -10.08 21.11
C ASP A 62 3.85 -10.96 20.00
N GLN A 63 3.88 -10.47 18.75
CA GLN A 63 4.50 -11.19 17.64
C GLN A 63 6.01 -11.34 17.86
N LYS A 64 6.68 -10.28 18.30
CA LYS A 64 8.13 -10.31 18.61
C LYS A 64 8.43 -11.25 19.78
N SER A 65 7.61 -11.24 20.82
CA SER A 65 7.75 -12.13 21.97
C SER A 65 7.60 -13.59 21.54
N TYR A 66 6.57 -13.89 20.76
CA TYR A 66 6.34 -15.23 20.27
C TYR A 66 7.47 -15.72 19.34
N MET A 67 8.04 -14.83 18.53
CA MET A 67 9.24 -15.14 17.74
C MET A 67 10.45 -15.47 18.64
N ARG A 68 10.68 -14.71 19.71
CA ARG A 68 11.75 -14.99 20.69
C ARG A 68 11.54 -16.34 21.40
N ASP A 69 10.31 -16.66 21.78
CA ASP A 69 9.97 -17.94 22.41
C ASP A 69 10.24 -19.13 21.46
N LEU A 70 10.10 -18.91 20.16
CA LEU A 70 10.45 -19.88 19.12
C LEU A 70 11.95 -19.86 18.73
N GLY A 71 12.77 -19.03 19.37
CA GLY A 71 14.20 -18.88 19.07
C GLY A 71 14.49 -18.22 17.72
N LEU A 72 13.54 -17.43 17.21
CA LEU A 72 13.66 -16.72 15.93
C LEU A 72 14.24 -15.31 16.16
N GLU A 73 15.08 -14.86 15.25
CA GLU A 73 15.67 -13.52 15.30
C GLU A 73 14.62 -12.45 15.03
N VAL A 74 14.63 -11.38 15.84
CA VAL A 74 13.75 -10.22 15.69
C VAL A 74 14.59 -9.02 15.29
N THR A 75 14.50 -8.62 14.02
CA THR A 75 15.21 -7.44 13.50
C THR A 75 14.46 -6.15 13.79
N GLU A 76 15.19 -5.04 13.90
CA GLU A 76 14.60 -3.72 14.02
C GLU A 76 13.83 -3.35 12.74
N GLY A 77 12.65 -2.73 12.88
CA GLY A 77 11.79 -2.39 11.75
C GLY A 77 11.00 -3.55 11.12
N LEU A 78 11.10 -4.78 11.67
CA LEU A 78 10.31 -5.94 11.21
C LEU A 78 8.82 -5.60 11.17
N THR A 79 8.16 -5.82 10.02
CA THR A 79 6.73 -5.51 9.86
C THR A 79 5.83 -6.64 10.41
N LYS A 80 4.57 -6.33 10.73
CA LYS A 80 3.58 -7.34 11.15
C LYS A 80 3.41 -8.44 10.11
N ALA A 81 3.45 -8.08 8.82
CA ALA A 81 3.27 -9.02 7.72
C ALA A 81 4.45 -10.00 7.60
N GLU A 82 5.68 -9.50 7.76
CA GLU A 82 6.89 -10.32 7.78
C GLU A 82 6.93 -11.23 9.00
N ALA A 83 6.65 -10.69 10.19
CA ALA A 83 6.58 -11.46 11.43
C ALA A 83 5.57 -12.63 11.32
N SER A 84 4.36 -12.35 10.81
CA SER A 84 3.36 -13.41 10.56
C SER A 84 3.87 -14.48 9.60
N LYS A 85 4.50 -14.10 8.47
CA LYS A 85 5.05 -15.06 7.50
C LYS A 85 6.14 -15.94 8.12
N ILE A 86 7.03 -15.35 8.93
CA ILE A 86 8.11 -16.08 9.61
C ILE A 86 7.52 -17.09 10.61
N LEU A 87 6.58 -16.64 11.45
CA LEU A 87 5.89 -17.49 12.42
C LEU A 87 5.15 -18.65 11.76
N TYR A 88 4.39 -18.39 10.68
CA TYR A 88 3.71 -19.46 9.95
C TYR A 88 4.67 -20.53 9.41
N LYS A 89 5.81 -20.11 8.85
CA LYS A 89 6.84 -21.05 8.36
C LYS A 89 7.45 -21.87 9.49
N ALA A 90 7.84 -21.24 10.59
CA ALA A 90 8.44 -21.91 11.73
C ALA A 90 7.49 -22.94 12.36
N LEU A 91 6.21 -22.59 12.51
CA LEU A 91 5.19 -23.51 13.04
C LEU A 91 4.92 -24.69 12.10
N ALA A 92 4.90 -24.45 10.79
CA ALA A 92 4.74 -25.52 9.81
C ALA A 92 5.92 -26.51 9.84
N GLN A 93 7.16 -26.02 9.96
CA GLN A 93 8.35 -26.85 10.06
C GLN A 93 8.35 -27.71 11.32
N ARG A 94 8.10 -27.10 12.49
CA ARG A 94 8.03 -27.85 13.77
C ARG A 94 6.93 -28.91 13.79
N LYS A 95 5.78 -28.64 13.15
CA LYS A 95 4.70 -29.63 13.01
C LYS A 95 5.11 -30.84 12.18
N ASN A 96 5.91 -30.63 11.14
CA ASN A 96 6.44 -31.71 10.31
C ASN A 96 7.52 -32.51 11.04
N GLU A 97 8.40 -31.87 11.80
CA GLU A 97 9.45 -32.52 12.60
C GLU A 97 8.88 -33.37 13.75
N SER A 98 7.87 -32.84 14.46
CA SER A 98 7.18 -33.58 15.53
C SER A 98 6.36 -34.78 15.02
N SER A 99 6.03 -34.81 13.74
CA SER A 99 5.35 -35.96 13.09
C SER A 99 6.31 -37.07 12.65
N GLN A 100 7.63 -36.89 12.80
CA GLN A 100 8.66 -37.87 12.39
C GLN A 100 9.30 -38.65 13.55
N ILE A 101 8.86 -38.50 14.81
CA ILE A 101 9.39 -39.30 15.92
C ILE A 101 8.76 -40.71 15.86
N PRO A 102 9.52 -41.78 15.55
CA PRO A 102 8.97 -43.13 15.53
C PRO A 102 8.58 -43.54 16.95
N ALA A 103 7.40 -44.15 17.10
CA ALA A 103 6.96 -44.75 18.34
C ALA A 103 8.02 -45.73 18.86
N ILE A 104 8.65 -45.40 19.99
CA ILE A 104 9.57 -46.29 20.68
C ILE A 104 8.75 -47.49 21.16
N LYS A 105 8.80 -48.59 20.40
CA LYS A 105 8.32 -49.90 20.87
C LYS A 105 9.42 -50.54 21.69
N THR A 106 9.19 -50.72 22.98
CA THR A 106 9.85 -51.74 23.80
C THR A 106 8.97 -51.94 25.04
N LYS A 107 8.16 -53.00 25.09
CA LYS A 107 8.46 -54.39 25.48
C LYS A 107 8.85 -54.53 26.94
#